data_AF-A0AAN0IJE8-F1
#
_entry.id   AF-A0AAN0IJE8-F1
#
_cell.length_a   1.000
_cell.length_b   1.000
_cell.length_c   1.000
_cell.angle_alpha   90.00
_cell.angle_beta   90.00
_cell.angle_gamma   90.00
#
_symmetry.space_group_name_H-M   'P 1'
#
loop_
_entity.id
_entity.type
_entity.pdbx_description
1 polymer ?
#
loop_
_entity_poly.entity_id
_entity_poly.type
_entity_poly.pdbx_seq_one_letter_code
_entity_poly.pdbx_strand_id
1 'polypeptide(L)'
;GEPRPFSNMLIVPPDSGIVHQVNLEFLGRVVFENKGYLYPDTVVGTDSHTTMINGLGIVGWGVGGIEAEAVMLDQSISMVLPKVVGYKLIGEIDPMATSTDVVLTITKNLRQIGVVGCFVEFFGPGVSQLSISDRATISNMCPEYGATIGFFPVDEMSMKYLQQSARDPHRVSCAREYLKAVGMFRDYSDSNQDPVFTEVCVE
;
A
#
# COMPACT_ATOMS: atom_id res chain seq x y z
N GLY A 1 -8.88 -28.65 -19.42
CA GLY A 1 -9.05 -28.19 -18.02
C GLY A 1 -10.51 -27.87 -17.83
N GLU A 2 -11.11 -28.34 -16.76
CA GLU A 2 -12.54 -28.15 -16.47
C GLU A 2 -12.95 -26.66 -16.46
N PRO A 3 -14.20 -26.34 -16.86
CA PRO A 3 -14.71 -24.98 -16.82
C PRO A 3 -14.71 -24.46 -15.38
N ARG A 4 -14.03 -23.33 -15.14
CA ARG A 4 -14.08 -22.65 -13.85
C ARG A 4 -15.51 -22.16 -13.59
N PRO A 5 -16.11 -22.43 -12.42
CA PRO A 5 -17.51 -22.11 -12.14
C PRO A 5 -17.77 -20.60 -12.02
N PHE A 6 -16.75 -19.79 -11.76
CA PHE A 6 -16.86 -18.34 -11.59
C PHE A 6 -15.90 -17.57 -12.49
N SER A 7 -16.40 -16.51 -13.13
CA SER A 7 -15.56 -15.46 -13.71
C SER A 7 -14.90 -14.65 -12.60
N ASN A 8 -13.67 -14.16 -12.83
CA ASN A 8 -12.87 -13.37 -11.87
C ASN A 8 -12.38 -14.11 -10.62
N MET A 9 -12.44 -15.44 -10.59
CA MET A 9 -11.82 -16.24 -9.54
C MET A 9 -10.44 -16.76 -10.00
N LEU A 10 -9.40 -16.34 -9.28
CA LEU A 10 -8.05 -16.86 -9.39
C LEU A 10 -7.69 -17.56 -8.08
N ILE A 11 -7.26 -18.82 -8.17
CA ILE A 11 -6.80 -19.59 -7.02
C ILE A 11 -5.29 -19.72 -7.15
N VAL A 12 -4.56 -19.23 -6.15
CA VAL A 12 -3.13 -19.50 -6.00
C VAL A 12 -3.00 -20.86 -5.30
N PRO A 13 -2.34 -21.85 -5.91
CA PRO A 13 -2.24 -23.18 -5.32
C PRO A 13 -1.37 -23.17 -4.05
N PRO A 14 -1.52 -24.16 -3.16
CA PRO A 14 -0.62 -24.35 -2.02
C PRO A 14 0.86 -24.35 -2.46
N ASP A 15 1.76 -24.00 -1.53
CA ASP A 15 3.21 -23.91 -1.74
C ASP A 15 3.69 -22.84 -2.76
N SER A 16 2.85 -21.86 -3.10
CA SER A 16 3.22 -20.72 -3.96
C SER A 16 3.78 -19.50 -3.20
N GLY A 17 3.94 -19.61 -1.88
CA GLY A 17 4.36 -18.52 -0.99
C GLY A 17 3.26 -18.05 -0.04
N ILE A 18 3.56 -17.00 0.73
CA ILE A 18 2.64 -16.41 1.72
C ILE A 18 1.75 -15.38 0.99
N VAL A 19 0.44 -15.39 1.30
CA VAL A 19 -0.60 -14.64 0.56
C VAL A 19 -0.22 -13.18 0.30
N HIS A 20 0.26 -12.45 1.29
CA HIS A 20 0.48 -11.00 1.19
C HIS A 20 1.77 -10.68 0.42
N GLN A 21 2.77 -11.57 0.48
CA GLN A 21 3.96 -11.49 -0.38
C GLN A 21 3.59 -11.78 -1.85
N VAL A 22 2.77 -12.81 -2.10
CA VAL A 22 2.23 -13.07 -3.45
C VAL A 22 1.37 -11.90 -3.94
N ASN A 23 0.64 -11.24 -3.03
CA ASN A 23 -0.13 -10.05 -3.37
C ASN A 23 0.78 -8.92 -3.84
N LEU A 24 1.84 -8.62 -3.08
CA LEU A 24 2.82 -7.59 -3.43
C LEU A 24 3.57 -7.90 -4.73
N GLU A 25 4.03 -9.14 -4.89
CA GLU A 25 4.90 -9.54 -6.00
C GLU A 25 4.14 -9.90 -7.29
N PHE A 26 2.90 -10.40 -7.21
CA PHE A 26 2.19 -10.98 -8.36
C PHE A 26 0.77 -10.46 -8.62
N LEU A 27 -0.01 -10.15 -7.58
CA LEU A 27 -1.42 -9.78 -7.78
C LEU A 27 -1.64 -8.27 -7.87
N GLY A 28 -0.87 -7.49 -7.12
CA GLY A 28 -0.93 -6.03 -7.10
C GLY A 28 -0.61 -5.43 -8.47
N ARG A 29 -1.52 -4.56 -8.93
CA ARG A 29 -1.48 -3.94 -10.25
C ARG A 29 -1.21 -2.45 -10.20
N VAL A 30 -1.45 -1.80 -9.05
CA VAL A 30 -1.40 -0.34 -8.82
C VAL A 30 -2.46 0.43 -9.60
N VAL A 31 -2.68 0.11 -10.87
CA VAL A 31 -3.77 0.64 -11.70
C VAL A 31 -4.44 -0.51 -12.43
N PHE A 32 -5.76 -0.58 -12.34
CA PHE A 32 -6.58 -1.49 -13.13
C PHE A 32 -6.96 -0.86 -14.47
N GLU A 33 -7.05 -1.71 -15.49
CA GLU A 33 -7.68 -1.40 -16.75
C GLU A 33 -8.91 -2.32 -16.90
N ASN A 34 -10.09 -1.73 -17.01
CA ASN A 34 -11.33 -2.49 -17.19
C ASN A 34 -12.27 -1.74 -18.12
N LYS A 35 -12.67 -2.38 -19.22
CA LYS A 35 -13.64 -1.83 -20.20
C LYS A 35 -13.30 -0.39 -20.66
N GLY A 36 -12.01 -0.10 -20.85
CA GLY A 36 -11.54 1.23 -21.29
C GLY A 36 -11.40 2.27 -20.18
N TYR A 37 -11.62 1.91 -18.92
CA TYR A 37 -11.40 2.78 -17.76
C TYR A 37 -10.13 2.38 -17.02
N LEU A 38 -9.39 3.40 -16.57
CA LEU A 38 -8.26 3.27 -15.65
C LEU A 38 -8.67 3.77 -14.27
N TYR A 39 -8.37 2.99 -13.24
CA TYR A 39 -8.63 3.35 -11.84
C TYR A 39 -7.57 2.75 -10.90
N PRO A 40 -7.31 3.35 -9.73
CA PRO A 40 -6.34 2.84 -8.79
C PRO A 40 -6.73 1.45 -8.28
N ASP A 41 -5.74 0.61 -8.05
CA ASP A 41 -5.92 -0.66 -7.37
C ASP A 41 -6.24 -0.43 -5.88
N THR A 42 -7.22 -1.16 -5.38
CA THR A 42 -7.62 -1.20 -3.97
C THR A 42 -8.02 -2.62 -3.61
N VAL A 43 -7.76 -3.05 -2.38
CA VAL A 43 -8.05 -4.44 -1.97
C VAL A 43 -8.52 -4.52 -0.52
N VAL A 44 -9.52 -5.34 -0.27
CA VAL A 44 -9.78 -5.86 1.07
C VAL A 44 -9.67 -7.37 1.06
N GLY A 45 -9.16 -7.93 2.14
CA GLY A 45 -8.92 -9.37 2.26
C GLY A 45 -9.34 -9.90 3.62
N THR A 46 -9.65 -11.19 3.70
CA THR A 46 -9.93 -11.88 4.97
C THR A 46 -8.65 -12.21 5.74
N ASP A 47 -7.66 -11.35 5.63
CA ASP A 47 -6.32 -11.50 6.14
C ASP A 47 -5.85 -10.15 6.70
N SER A 48 -5.39 -10.15 7.95
CA SER A 48 -5.02 -8.93 8.68
C SER A 48 -3.86 -8.18 8.03
N HIS A 49 -2.97 -8.90 7.36
CA HIS A 49 -1.76 -8.38 6.74
C HIS A 49 -1.96 -7.94 5.29
N THR A 50 -3.21 -7.87 4.82
CA THR A 50 -3.58 -7.24 3.55
C THR A 50 -2.99 -5.82 3.45
N THR A 51 -2.77 -5.15 4.58
CA THR A 51 -2.10 -3.84 4.68
C THR A 51 -0.68 -3.80 4.11
N MET A 52 0.01 -4.94 3.97
CA MET A 52 1.34 -5.00 3.34
C MET A 52 1.38 -4.34 1.96
N ILE A 53 0.27 -4.43 1.21
CA ILE A 53 0.16 -3.87 -0.15
C ILE A 53 0.21 -2.33 -0.16
N ASN A 54 -0.04 -1.68 0.98
CA ASN A 54 0.00 -0.22 1.09
C ASN A 54 1.40 0.36 0.85
N GLY A 55 2.45 -0.45 1.06
CA GLY A 55 3.83 -0.08 0.74
C GLY A 55 4.09 0.11 -0.76
N LEU A 56 3.22 -0.43 -1.62
CA LEU A 56 3.26 -0.27 -3.08
C LEU A 56 2.27 0.81 -3.58
N GLY A 57 1.62 1.53 -2.66
CA GLY A 57 0.64 2.58 -3.00
C GLY A 57 -0.74 2.06 -3.38
N ILE A 58 -1.09 0.86 -2.94
CA ILE A 58 -2.42 0.26 -3.09
C ILE A 58 -3.15 0.38 -1.75
N VAL A 59 -4.31 1.02 -1.75
CA VAL A 59 -5.11 1.15 -0.52
C VAL A 59 -5.79 -0.18 -0.22
N GLY A 60 -5.53 -0.75 0.96
CA GLY A 60 -6.15 -2.00 1.34
C GLY A 60 -5.88 -2.46 2.77
N TRP A 61 -6.82 -3.22 3.33
CA TRP A 61 -6.78 -3.66 4.72
C TRP A 61 -7.56 -4.96 4.94
N GLY A 62 -7.37 -5.57 6.10
CA GLY A 62 -8.08 -6.78 6.50
C GLY A 62 -9.52 -6.52 6.93
N VAL A 63 -10.44 -7.36 6.49
CA VAL A 63 -11.87 -7.35 6.88
C VAL A 63 -12.32 -8.75 7.31
N GLY A 64 -13.50 -8.84 7.93
CA GLY A 64 -14.12 -10.13 8.24
C GLY A 64 -14.58 -10.87 6.98
N GLY A 65 -14.83 -12.17 7.12
CA GLY A 65 -15.30 -13.01 6.01
C GLY A 65 -16.64 -12.57 5.43
N ILE A 66 -17.55 -12.08 6.29
CA ILE A 66 -18.87 -11.60 5.88
C ILE A 66 -18.75 -10.32 5.04
N GLU A 67 -17.89 -9.39 5.46
CA GLU A 67 -17.62 -8.16 4.70
C GLU A 67 -16.98 -8.47 3.36
N ALA A 68 -16.02 -9.41 3.32
CA ALA A 68 -15.40 -9.83 2.06
C ALA A 68 -16.42 -10.48 1.11
N GLU A 69 -17.30 -11.37 1.61
CA GLU A 69 -18.37 -11.97 0.82
C GLU A 69 -19.36 -10.91 0.30
N ALA A 70 -19.74 -9.94 1.14
CA ALA A 70 -20.60 -8.84 0.74
C ALA A 70 -19.99 -8.01 -0.40
N VAL A 71 -18.69 -7.72 -0.35
CA VAL A 71 -17.96 -7.04 -1.43
C VAL A 71 -17.96 -7.86 -2.72
N MET A 72 -17.83 -9.19 -2.63
CA MET A 72 -17.95 -10.09 -3.78
C MET A 72 -19.36 -10.09 -4.40
N LEU A 73 -20.38 -9.70 -3.63
CA LEU A 73 -21.77 -9.53 -4.05
C LEU A 73 -22.10 -8.05 -4.42
N ASP A 74 -21.09 -7.27 -4.80
CA ASP A 74 -21.19 -5.85 -5.20
C ASP A 74 -21.63 -4.90 -4.06
N GLN A 75 -21.52 -5.29 -2.80
CA GLN A 75 -21.79 -4.39 -1.68
C GLN A 75 -20.55 -3.53 -1.36
N SER A 76 -20.74 -2.22 -1.26
CA SER A 76 -19.67 -1.30 -0.84
C SER A 76 -19.34 -1.47 0.65
N ILE A 77 -18.08 -1.30 1.01
CA ILE A 77 -17.65 -1.23 2.42
C ILE A 77 -18.18 0.04 3.06
N SER A 78 -18.78 -0.11 4.24
CA SER A 78 -19.19 1.02 5.08
C SER A 78 -18.06 1.37 6.05
N MET A 79 -17.51 2.58 5.93
CA MET A 79 -16.49 3.10 6.85
C MET A 79 -16.77 4.55 7.22
N VAL A 80 -16.41 4.93 8.45
CA VAL A 80 -16.35 6.34 8.83
C VAL A 80 -15.14 6.95 8.13
N LEU A 81 -15.27 8.19 7.63
CA LEU A 81 -14.14 8.89 7.03
C LEU A 81 -13.00 8.99 8.07
N PRO A 82 -11.85 8.35 7.82
CA PRO A 82 -10.81 8.25 8.82
C PRO A 82 -10.04 9.56 8.93
N LYS A 83 -9.49 9.82 10.12
CA LYS A 83 -8.42 10.81 10.25
C LYS A 83 -7.17 10.28 9.56
N VAL A 84 -6.39 11.18 8.96
CA VAL A 84 -5.11 10.84 8.33
C VAL A 84 -3.97 11.48 9.11
N VAL A 85 -3.11 10.65 9.68
CA VAL A 85 -1.88 11.06 10.38
C VAL A 85 -0.75 11.01 9.36
N GLY A 86 -0.18 12.18 9.05
CA GLY A 86 0.99 12.28 8.18
C GLY A 86 2.26 11.96 8.96
N TYR A 87 2.97 10.90 8.58
CA TYR A 87 4.26 10.54 9.17
C TYR A 87 5.40 11.02 8.25
N LYS A 88 6.01 12.14 8.62
CA LYS A 88 7.06 12.78 7.84
C LYS A 88 8.42 12.17 8.16
N LEU A 89 9.03 11.52 7.18
CA LEU A 89 10.39 11.02 7.26
C LEU A 89 11.38 12.06 6.72
N ILE A 90 12.34 12.46 7.54
CA ILE A 90 13.43 13.37 7.20
C ILE A 90 14.80 12.77 7.56
N GLY A 91 15.88 13.46 7.18
CA GLY A 91 17.24 13.01 7.47
C GLY A 91 17.71 11.86 6.59
N GLU A 92 18.76 11.17 7.04
CA GLU A 92 19.37 10.03 6.36
C GLU A 92 19.44 8.83 7.30
N ILE A 93 19.26 7.63 6.76
CA ILE A 93 19.42 6.39 7.52
C ILE A 93 20.92 6.18 7.81
N ASP A 94 21.27 5.97 9.09
CA ASP A 94 22.65 5.67 9.47
C ASP A 94 23.16 4.44 8.68
N PRO A 95 24.35 4.48 8.07
CA PRO A 95 24.90 3.34 7.31
C PRO A 95 25.03 2.04 8.11
N MET A 96 25.06 2.12 9.45
CA MET A 96 25.09 0.96 10.36
C MET A 96 23.69 0.47 10.75
N ALA A 97 22.64 1.26 10.49
CA ALA A 97 21.26 0.88 10.77
C ALA A 97 20.75 -0.11 9.71
N THR A 98 20.02 -1.11 10.16
CA THR A 98 19.37 -2.08 9.29
C THR A 98 17.95 -1.66 8.96
N SER A 99 17.37 -2.22 7.89
CA SER A 99 15.94 -2.08 7.57
C SER A 99 15.04 -2.39 8.77
N THR A 100 15.40 -3.43 9.53
CA THR A 100 14.67 -3.84 10.74
C THR A 100 14.68 -2.74 11.81
N ASP A 101 15.81 -2.07 12.01
CA ASP A 101 15.93 -0.99 12.99
C ASP A 101 15.00 0.18 12.63
N VAL A 102 14.96 0.55 11.35
CA VAL A 102 14.07 1.60 10.84
C VAL A 102 12.61 1.22 11.03
N VAL A 103 12.21 0.03 10.59
CA VAL A 103 10.84 -0.49 10.70
C VAL A 103 10.38 -0.53 12.15
N LEU A 104 11.19 -1.07 13.06
CA LEU A 104 10.85 -1.18 14.48
C LEU A 104 10.78 0.19 15.16
N THR A 105 11.63 1.13 14.76
CA THR A 105 11.62 2.51 15.28
C THR A 105 10.33 3.22 14.89
N ILE A 106 9.95 3.16 13.61
CA ILE A 106 8.70 3.75 13.10
C ILE A 106 7.49 3.12 13.80
N THR A 107 7.43 1.79 13.86
CA THR A 107 6.33 1.07 14.52
C THR A 107 6.20 1.44 16.00
N LYS A 108 7.33 1.51 16.72
CA LYS A 108 7.34 1.92 18.13
C LYS A 108 6.81 3.34 18.30
N ASN A 109 7.20 4.27 17.42
CA ASN A 109 6.78 5.66 17.51
C ASN A 109 5.27 5.82 17.21
N LEU A 110 4.80 5.23 16.11
CA LEU A 110 3.36 5.22 15.76
C LEU A 110 2.49 4.65 16.89
N ARG A 111 2.98 3.61 17.57
CA ARG A 111 2.29 3.05 18.74
C ARG A 111 2.23 4.02 19.93
N GLN A 112 3.25 4.86 20.12
CA GLN A 112 3.26 5.89 21.17
C GLN A 112 2.35 7.08 20.83
N ILE A 113 2.29 7.47 19.55
CA ILE A 113 1.40 8.52 19.04
C ILE A 113 -0.08 8.12 19.21
N GLY A 114 -0.40 6.83 19.05
CA GLY A 114 -1.74 6.31 19.28
C GLY A 114 -2.66 6.46 18.06
N VAL A 115 -2.26 5.87 16.94
CA VAL A 115 -2.94 5.98 15.64
C VAL A 115 -4.10 4.99 15.43
N VAL A 116 -4.75 4.55 16.52
CA VAL A 116 -5.78 3.50 16.46
C VAL A 116 -6.99 3.94 15.63
N GLY A 117 -7.30 3.19 14.58
CA GLY A 117 -8.44 3.48 13.68
C GLY A 117 -8.22 4.68 12.74
N CYS A 118 -7.00 5.23 12.68
CA CYS A 118 -6.61 6.25 11.73
C CYS A 118 -5.96 5.63 10.49
N PHE A 119 -5.86 6.42 9.43
CA PHE A 119 -4.94 6.17 8.33
C PHE A 119 -3.61 6.82 8.69
N VAL A 120 -2.51 6.10 8.47
CA VAL A 120 -1.17 6.69 8.50
C VAL A 120 -0.71 6.82 7.06
N GLU A 121 -0.29 8.02 6.67
CA GLU A 121 0.29 8.26 5.34
C GLU A 121 1.72 8.76 5.49
N PHE A 122 2.66 8.07 4.85
CA PHE A 122 4.07 8.40 4.92
C PHE A 122 4.43 9.43 3.85
N PHE A 123 5.20 10.44 4.23
CA PHE A 123 5.64 11.49 3.31
C PHE A 123 7.00 12.08 3.71
N GLY A 124 7.50 13.02 2.91
CA GLY A 124 8.79 13.67 3.13
C GLY A 124 9.97 12.97 2.45
N PRO A 125 11.11 13.67 2.34
CA PRO A 125 12.24 13.25 1.51
C PRO A 125 12.89 11.93 1.95
N GLY A 126 12.77 11.56 3.24
CA GLY A 126 13.29 10.31 3.78
C GLY A 126 12.61 9.06 3.20
N VAL A 127 11.37 9.16 2.71
CA VAL A 127 10.64 8.03 2.10
C VAL A 127 11.36 7.49 0.85
N SER A 128 12.06 8.36 0.12
CA SER A 128 12.83 7.99 -1.09
C SER A 128 14.02 7.08 -0.79
N GLN A 129 14.46 6.99 0.47
CA GLN A 129 15.53 6.09 0.91
C GLN A 129 15.03 4.68 1.22
N LEU A 130 13.72 4.51 1.44
CA LEU A 130 13.11 3.22 1.76
C LEU A 130 12.80 2.43 0.49
N SER A 131 13.29 1.19 0.43
CA SER A 131 12.90 0.25 -0.63
C SER A 131 11.42 -0.11 -0.52
N ILE A 132 10.81 -0.63 -1.60
CA ILE A 132 9.43 -1.14 -1.53
C ILE A 132 9.29 -2.25 -0.49
N SER A 133 10.32 -3.07 -0.28
CA SER A 133 10.33 -4.08 0.77
C SER A 133 10.27 -3.46 2.17
N ASP A 134 11.00 -2.37 2.43
CA ASP A 134 10.94 -1.65 3.71
C ASP A 134 9.56 -1.04 3.91
N ARG A 135 9.02 -0.35 2.89
CA ARG A 135 7.67 0.25 2.92
C ARG A 135 6.59 -0.81 3.17
N ALA A 136 6.68 -1.95 2.48
CA ALA A 136 5.76 -3.06 2.67
C ALA A 136 5.89 -3.66 4.07
N THR A 137 7.08 -3.75 4.64
CA THR A 137 7.29 -4.23 6.02
C THR A 137 6.66 -3.27 7.04
N ILE A 138 6.85 -1.96 6.90
CA ILE A 138 6.21 -0.94 7.75
C ILE A 138 4.67 -1.03 7.64
N SER A 139 4.16 -1.19 6.43
CA SER A 139 2.72 -1.30 6.17
C SER A 139 2.13 -2.61 6.70
N ASN A 140 2.88 -3.71 6.61
CA ASN A 140 2.50 -5.00 7.16
C ASN A 140 2.35 -4.95 8.68
N MET A 141 3.08 -4.04 9.36
CA MET A 141 3.00 -3.85 10.80
C MET A 141 1.83 -2.95 11.27
N CYS A 142 0.89 -2.58 10.39
CA CYS A 142 -0.30 -1.80 10.78
C CYS A 142 -1.04 -2.37 12.00
N PRO A 143 -1.32 -3.68 12.07
CA PRO A 143 -1.97 -4.27 13.23
C PRO A 143 -1.22 -4.03 14.55
N GLU A 144 0.10 -3.92 14.53
CA GLU A 144 0.97 -3.77 15.69
C GLU A 144 0.96 -2.36 16.28
N TYR A 145 0.77 -1.32 15.46
CA TYR A 145 0.58 0.07 15.91
C TYR A 145 -0.88 0.56 15.87
N GLY A 146 -1.80 -0.27 15.38
CA GLY A 146 -3.25 -0.09 15.49
C GLY A 146 -3.90 0.75 14.38
N ALA A 147 -3.14 1.21 13.39
CA ALA A 147 -3.70 1.94 12.25
C ALA A 147 -4.55 1.00 11.37
N THR A 148 -5.51 1.57 10.65
CA THR A 148 -6.27 0.80 9.65
C THR A 148 -5.43 0.52 8.40
N ILE A 149 -4.62 1.50 7.97
CA ILE A 149 -3.65 1.37 6.87
C ILE A 149 -2.40 2.21 7.16
N GLY A 150 -1.30 1.84 6.50
CA GLY A 150 -0.01 2.52 6.50
C GLY A 150 0.40 2.79 5.06
N PHE A 151 -0.04 3.91 4.52
CA PHE A 151 -0.03 4.19 3.09
C PHE A 151 1.25 4.88 2.63
N PHE A 152 1.87 4.32 1.59
CA PHE A 152 2.97 4.95 0.85
C PHE A 152 2.49 5.27 -0.56
N PRO A 153 2.13 6.54 -0.86
CA PRO A 153 1.77 6.97 -2.20
C PRO A 153 2.74 6.49 -3.29
N VAL A 154 2.19 6.19 -4.47
CA VAL A 154 2.94 5.65 -5.60
C VAL A 154 3.97 6.68 -6.09
N ASP A 155 5.24 6.29 -6.14
CA ASP A 155 6.34 7.12 -6.63
C ASP A 155 7.16 6.40 -7.72
N GLU A 156 8.28 7.01 -8.10
CA GLU A 156 9.18 6.43 -9.09
C GLU A 156 9.81 5.10 -8.61
N MET A 157 9.97 4.91 -7.30
CA MET A 157 10.44 3.64 -6.75
C MET A 157 9.39 2.53 -6.89
N SER A 158 8.10 2.85 -6.70
CA SER A 158 7.00 1.92 -7.00
C SER A 158 7.02 1.50 -8.48
N MET A 159 7.22 2.42 -9.42
CA MET A 159 7.29 2.09 -10.85
C MET A 159 8.48 1.18 -11.18
N LYS A 160 9.65 1.46 -10.60
CA LYS A 160 10.85 0.62 -10.76
C LYS A 160 10.60 -0.80 -10.22
N TYR A 161 9.93 -0.92 -9.08
CA TYR A 161 9.59 -2.22 -8.51
C TYR A 161 8.63 -3.03 -9.40
N LEU A 162 7.62 -2.40 -10.00
CA LEU A 162 6.75 -3.07 -10.97
C LEU A 162 7.54 -3.61 -12.18
N GLN A 163 8.51 -2.84 -12.68
CA GLN A 163 9.37 -3.29 -13.78
C GLN A 163 10.26 -4.47 -13.36
N GLN A 164 10.82 -4.45 -12.14
CA GLN A 164 11.66 -5.51 -11.60
C GLN A 164 10.90 -6.81 -11.31
N SER A 165 9.62 -6.70 -10.93
CA SER A 165 8.71 -7.84 -10.69
C SER A 165 8.08 -8.39 -11.99
N ALA A 166 8.72 -8.14 -13.12
CA ALA A 166 8.33 -8.63 -14.45
C ALA A 166 6.90 -8.25 -14.87
N ARG A 167 6.39 -7.09 -14.41
CA ARG A 167 5.14 -6.53 -14.95
C ARG A 167 5.38 -6.01 -16.37
N ASP A 168 4.32 -6.10 -17.18
CA ASP A 168 4.33 -5.61 -18.56
C ASP A 168 4.76 -4.12 -18.60
N PRO A 169 5.87 -3.78 -19.26
CA PRO A 169 6.36 -2.40 -19.35
C PRO A 169 5.32 -1.42 -19.91
N HIS A 170 4.45 -1.88 -20.82
CA HIS A 170 3.38 -1.04 -21.35
C HIS A 170 2.39 -0.64 -20.25
N ARG A 171 1.96 -1.60 -19.43
CA ARG A 171 1.07 -1.35 -18.28
C ARG A 171 1.70 -0.44 -17.25
N VAL A 172 2.99 -0.61 -16.94
CA VAL A 172 3.70 0.28 -16.01
C VAL A 172 3.73 1.70 -16.55
N SER A 173 3.99 1.88 -17.85
CA SER A 173 3.94 3.20 -18.48
C SER A 173 2.55 3.83 -18.41
N CYS A 174 1.50 3.07 -18.75
CA CYS A 174 0.12 3.54 -18.67
C CYS A 174 -0.27 3.93 -17.24
N ALA A 175 0.12 3.12 -16.24
CA ALA A 175 -0.12 3.40 -14.84
C ALA A 175 0.55 4.71 -14.39
N ARG A 176 1.82 4.93 -14.78
CA ARG A 176 2.54 6.17 -14.47
C ARG A 176 1.83 7.40 -15.04
N GLU A 177 1.46 7.36 -16.32
CA GLU A 177 0.80 8.50 -16.98
C GLU A 177 -0.59 8.77 -16.40
N TYR A 178 -1.35 7.71 -16.12
CA TYR A 178 -2.64 7.82 -15.44
C TYR A 178 -2.51 8.48 -14.07
N LEU A 179 -1.61 7.98 -13.22
CA LEU A 179 -1.42 8.49 -11.85
C LEU A 179 -0.98 9.95 -11.85
N LYS A 180 -0.13 10.35 -12.80
CA LYS A 180 0.25 11.76 -12.97
C LYS A 180 -0.95 12.61 -13.40
N ALA A 181 -1.74 12.15 -14.36
CA ALA A 181 -2.89 12.88 -14.88
C ALA A 181 -3.99 13.10 -13.82
N VAL A 182 -4.17 12.15 -12.89
CA VAL A 182 -5.16 12.23 -11.81
C VAL A 182 -4.59 12.81 -10.50
N GLY A 183 -3.31 13.18 -10.46
CA GLY A 183 -2.67 13.77 -9.28
C GLY A 183 -2.39 12.77 -8.13
N MET A 184 -2.22 11.49 -8.45
CA MET A 184 -1.91 10.40 -7.50
C MET A 184 -0.48 9.84 -7.67
N PHE A 185 0.38 10.52 -8.42
CA PHE A 185 1.79 10.18 -8.55
C PHE A 185 2.64 11.12 -7.70
N ARG A 186 3.39 10.57 -6.75
CA ARG A 186 4.08 11.29 -5.69
C ARG A 186 5.53 11.61 -6.05
N ASP A 187 5.92 12.86 -5.81
CA ASP A 187 7.32 13.22 -5.60
C ASP A 187 7.54 13.57 -4.12
N TYR A 188 8.21 12.68 -3.38
CA TYR A 188 8.50 12.87 -1.96
C TYR A 188 9.53 13.98 -1.67
N SER A 189 10.25 14.45 -2.70
CA SER A 189 11.18 15.58 -2.58
C SER A 189 10.50 16.94 -2.76
N ASP A 190 9.32 16.97 -3.39
CA ASP A 190 8.56 18.19 -3.63
C ASP A 190 7.54 18.44 -2.51
N SER A 191 7.94 19.27 -1.54
CA SER A 191 7.07 19.65 -0.42
C SER A 191 5.80 20.40 -0.84
N ASN A 192 5.72 20.95 -2.06
CA ASN A 192 4.49 21.62 -2.53
C ASN A 192 3.36 20.63 -2.79
N GLN A 193 3.70 19.34 -2.96
CA GLN A 193 2.69 18.31 -3.12
C GLN A 193 2.17 17.82 -1.76
N ASP A 194 2.85 18.11 -0.63
CA ASP A 194 2.51 17.56 0.71
C ASP A 194 1.02 17.78 1.04
N PRO A 195 0.26 16.70 1.32
CA PRO A 195 -1.15 16.83 1.68
C PRO A 195 -1.36 17.59 3.00
N VAL A 196 -2.58 18.09 3.19
CA VAL A 196 -3.03 18.61 4.48
C VAL A 196 -3.53 17.44 5.33
N PHE A 197 -2.69 16.96 6.24
CA PHE A 197 -3.04 15.89 7.16
C PHE A 197 -3.84 16.39 8.37
N THR A 198 -4.53 15.47 9.06
CA THR A 198 -5.23 15.79 10.31
C THR A 198 -4.25 16.12 11.43
N GLU A 199 -3.13 15.39 11.46
CA GLU A 199 -2.02 15.57 12.36
C GLU A 199 -0.73 15.21 11.62
N VAL A 200 0.38 15.86 11.97
CA VAL A 200 1.69 15.59 11.36
C VAL A 200 2.67 15.24 12.47
N CYS A 201 3.33 14.09 12.31
CA CYS A 201 4.46 13.67 13.11
C CYS A 201 5.72 13.78 12.24
N VAL A 202 6.83 14.25 12.80
CA VAL A 202 8.09 14.43 12.06
C VAL A 202 9.20 13.68 12.77
N GLU A 203 9.88 12.80 12.05
CA GLU A 203 11.02 12.01 12.52
C GLU A 203 12.10 11.91 11.44
#